data_AF-A0A962C4G3-F1
#
_entry.id   AF-A0A962C4G3-F1
#
_cell.length_a   1.000
_cell.length_b   1.000
_cell.length_c   1.000
_cell.angle_alpha   90.00
_cell.angle_beta   90.00
_cell.angle_gamma   90.00
#
_symmetry.space_group_name_H-M   'P 1'
#
loop_
_entity.id
_entity.type
_entity.pdbx_description
1 polymer ?
#
loop_
_entity_poly.entity_id
_entity_poly.type
_entity_poly.pdbx_seq_one_letter_code
_entity_poly.pdbx_strand_id
1 'polypeptide(L)'
;SRYLSENGRGERRAVPLGMLGIPSGTLADAYDGHDGIGVSAPGLREIPHERAARGSPGALYIWVEDPCRPQSGSALCAFYAERIDAVQRRLRLAFSDEAPAIRAELEAWHLRAAPCRD
;
A
#
# COMPACT_ATOMS: atom_id res chain seq x y z
N SER A 1 4.81 -3.96 4.54
CA SER A 1 4.63 -2.66 5.22
C SER A 1 3.92 -2.90 6.54
N ARG A 2 4.29 -2.18 7.60
CA ARG A 2 3.56 -2.18 8.89
C ARG A 2 3.12 -0.76 9.18
N TYR A 3 1.85 -0.57 9.53
CA TYR A 3 1.30 0.73 9.94
C TYR A 3 0.48 0.56 11.21
N LEU A 4 0.16 1.69 11.83
CA LEU A 4 -0.67 1.75 13.03
C LEU A 4 -2.07 2.23 12.63
N SER A 5 -3.10 1.53 13.10
CA SER A 5 -4.48 2.00 13.03
C SER A 5 -4.90 2.57 14.39
N GLU A 6 -5.34 3.82 14.40
CA GLU A 6 -5.80 4.50 15.63
C GLU A 6 -7.22 4.07 16.04
N ASN A 7 -8.03 3.60 15.08
CA ASN A 7 -9.43 3.22 15.30
C ASN A 7 -9.66 1.70 15.28
N GLY A 8 -8.59 0.91 15.17
CA GLY A 8 -8.64 -0.55 15.10
C GLY A 8 -9.13 -1.11 13.76
N ARG A 9 -9.42 -0.27 12.76
CA ARG A 9 -9.81 -0.69 11.42
C ARG A 9 -8.61 -0.66 10.48
N GLY A 10 -8.46 -1.71 9.69
CA GLY A 10 -7.40 -1.76 8.68
C GLY A 10 -7.65 -0.72 7.58
N GLU A 11 -6.58 -0.34 6.91
CA GLU A 11 -6.68 0.35 5.63
C GLU A 11 -7.45 -0.53 4.64
N ARG A 12 -8.46 0.07 3.99
CA ARG A 12 -9.25 -0.60 2.96
C ARG A 12 -8.69 -0.23 1.60
N ARG A 13 -8.31 -1.24 0.82
CA ARG A 13 -7.75 -1.08 -0.52
C ARG A 13 -8.52 -1.93 -1.52
N ALA A 14 -8.79 -1.35 -2.69
CA ALA A 14 -9.32 -2.09 -3.82
C ALA A 14 -8.18 -2.86 -4.48
N VAL A 15 -8.31 -4.18 -4.61
CA VAL A 15 -7.35 -5.02 -5.33
C VAL A 15 -8.05 -5.79 -6.46
N PRO A 16 -7.37 -6.04 -7.58
CA PRO A 16 -7.91 -6.90 -8.62
C PRO A 16 -8.19 -8.30 -8.06
N LEU A 17 -9.34 -8.87 -8.42
CA LEU A 17 -9.77 -10.19 -7.95
C LEU A 17 -8.76 -11.28 -8.33
N GLY A 18 -8.13 -11.15 -9.51
CA GLY A 18 -7.06 -12.04 -9.96
C GLY A 18 -5.83 -12.08 -9.05
N MET A 19 -5.50 -11.01 -8.31
CA MET A 19 -4.40 -11.05 -7.33
C MET A 19 -4.73 -11.91 -6.10
N LEU A 20 -6.02 -12.14 -5.83
CA LEU A 20 -6.49 -13.04 -4.79
C LEU A 20 -6.66 -14.49 -5.30
N GLY A 21 -6.35 -14.74 -6.59
CA GLY A 21 -6.54 -16.03 -7.24
C GLY A 21 -8.01 -16.38 -7.49
N ILE A 22 -8.88 -15.37 -7.60
CA ILE A 22 -10.33 -15.57 -7.79
C ILE A 22 -10.80 -14.89 -9.09
N PRO A 23 -11.63 -15.58 -9.90
CA PRO A 23 -11.69 -17.05 -10.01
C PRO A 23 -10.29 -17.64 -10.30
N SER A 24 -10.14 -18.96 -10.26
CA SER A 24 -8.86 -19.67 -10.46
C SER A 24 -8.17 -19.47 -11.82
N GLY A 25 -8.66 -18.53 -12.63
CA GLY A 25 -7.98 -18.06 -13.83
C GLY A 25 -6.77 -17.21 -13.47
N THR A 26 -5.76 -17.28 -14.31
CA THR A 26 -4.54 -16.50 -14.20
C THR A 26 -4.75 -15.09 -14.76
N LEU A 27 -3.87 -14.15 -14.40
CA LEU A 27 -3.84 -12.85 -15.09
C LEU A 27 -3.48 -13.02 -16.58
N ALA A 28 -2.73 -14.07 -16.95
CA ALA A 28 -2.47 -14.38 -18.34
C ALA A 28 -3.78 -14.73 -19.10
N ASP A 29 -4.70 -15.47 -18.49
CA ASP A 29 -6.01 -15.73 -19.10
C ASP A 29 -6.81 -14.45 -19.38
N ALA A 30 -6.56 -13.38 -18.61
CA ALA A 30 -7.19 -12.07 -18.77
C ALA A 30 -6.46 -11.12 -19.75
N TYR A 31 -5.16 -11.33 -19.99
CA TYR A 31 -4.31 -10.38 -20.73
C TYR A 31 -3.60 -10.97 -21.95
N ASP A 32 -3.55 -12.30 -22.09
CA ASP A 32 -2.82 -13.02 -23.13
C ASP A 32 -3.77 -13.58 -24.21
N GLY A 33 -4.96 -14.07 -23.86
CA GLY A 33 -5.84 -14.73 -24.85
C GLY A 33 -5.21 -15.97 -25.49
N HIS A 34 -5.96 -16.65 -26.37
CA HIS A 34 -5.62 -18.00 -26.89
C HIS A 34 -4.28 -18.09 -27.67
N ASP A 35 -3.69 -16.96 -28.06
CA ASP A 35 -2.40 -16.85 -28.80
C ASP A 35 -1.49 -15.74 -28.22
N GLY A 36 -1.58 -15.49 -26.91
CA GLY A 36 -0.95 -14.35 -26.25
C GLY A 36 0.56 -14.41 -26.14
N ILE A 37 1.23 -13.40 -26.70
CA ILE A 37 2.56 -12.98 -26.28
C ILE A 37 2.30 -11.67 -25.54
N GLY A 38 2.41 -11.70 -24.21
CA GLY A 38 2.02 -10.62 -23.30
C GLY A 38 2.34 -9.22 -23.84
N VAL A 39 1.30 -8.41 -23.99
CA VAL A 39 1.42 -6.99 -24.37
C VAL A 39 1.87 -6.17 -23.16
N SER A 40 3.11 -6.39 -22.72
CA SER A 40 3.75 -5.54 -21.70
C SER A 40 4.38 -4.27 -22.30
N ALA A 41 4.38 -4.12 -23.62
CA ALA A 41 4.95 -2.97 -24.32
C ALA A 41 3.84 -2.05 -24.89
N PRO A 42 3.64 -0.84 -24.33
CA PRO A 42 2.73 0.14 -24.90
C PRO A 42 3.09 0.46 -26.36
N GLY A 43 2.14 0.33 -27.28
CA GLY A 43 2.28 0.76 -28.68
C GLY A 43 2.65 -0.32 -29.70
N LEU A 44 2.93 -1.56 -29.27
CA LEU A 44 3.28 -2.66 -30.19
C LEU A 44 2.05 -3.29 -30.86
N ARG A 45 0.90 -3.27 -30.19
CA ARG A 45 -0.43 -3.63 -30.71
C ARG A 45 -1.47 -2.74 -30.05
N GLU A 46 -2.58 -2.48 -30.75
CA GLU A 46 -3.75 -1.85 -30.14
C GLU A 46 -4.18 -2.72 -28.95
N ILE A 47 -4.32 -2.11 -27.76
CA ILE A 47 -4.74 -2.83 -26.56
C ILE A 47 -6.06 -3.51 -26.94
N PRO A 48 -6.15 -4.85 -26.88
CA PRO A 48 -7.40 -5.52 -27.19
C PRO A 48 -8.47 -4.92 -26.28
N HIS A 49 -9.38 -4.14 -26.87
CA HIS A 49 -10.63 -3.78 -26.22
C HIS A 49 -11.47 -5.05 -26.22
N GLU A 50 -11.12 -5.98 -25.33
CA GLU A 50 -11.91 -7.17 -25.18
C GLU A 50 -13.32 -6.73 -24.79
N ARG A 51 -14.28 -7.12 -25.64
CA ARG A 51 -15.67 -7.37 -25.24
C ARG A 51 -15.73 -8.63 -24.37
N ALA A 52 -14.75 -8.83 -23.49
CA ALA A 52 -14.78 -9.87 -22.48
C ALA A 52 -15.91 -9.50 -21.55
N ALA A 53 -17.06 -10.06 -21.92
CA ALA A 53 -18.13 -10.50 -21.08
C ALA A 53 -17.77 -10.36 -19.62
N ARG A 54 -18.54 -9.53 -18.90
CA ARG A 54 -18.92 -9.75 -17.50
C ARG A 54 -18.17 -10.94 -16.88
N GLY A 55 -16.96 -10.75 -16.37
CA GLY A 55 -16.17 -11.90 -15.87
C GLY A 55 -14.64 -11.85 -15.96
N SER A 56 -13.99 -10.86 -16.57
CA SER A 56 -12.51 -10.79 -16.53
C SER A 56 -12.01 -10.54 -15.10
N PRO A 57 -11.18 -11.43 -14.51
CA PRO A 57 -10.70 -11.33 -13.13
C PRO A 57 -9.85 -10.08 -12.84
N GLY A 58 -9.21 -9.52 -13.88
CA GLY A 58 -8.42 -8.29 -13.78
C GLY A 58 -9.26 -7.01 -13.82
N ALA A 59 -10.50 -7.08 -14.32
CA ALA A 59 -11.44 -5.95 -14.36
C ALA A 59 -12.34 -5.86 -13.12
N LEU A 60 -12.44 -6.95 -12.34
CA LEU A 60 -13.21 -7.01 -11.11
C LEU A 60 -12.31 -6.64 -9.93
N TYR A 61 -12.71 -5.61 -9.18
CA TYR A 61 -12.01 -5.19 -7.97
C TYR A 61 -12.85 -5.53 -6.74
N ILE A 62 -12.16 -5.94 -5.67
CA ILE A 62 -12.78 -6.16 -4.37
C ILE A 62 -12.07 -5.33 -3.29
N TRP A 63 -12.85 -4.86 -2.32
CA TRP A 63 -12.33 -4.18 -1.14
C TRP A 63 -11.78 -5.21 -0.17
N VAL A 64 -10.47 -5.13 0.10
CA VAL A 64 -9.81 -5.91 1.15
C VAL A 64 -9.44 -4.97 2.28
N GLU A 65 -9.59 -5.44 3.51
CA GLU A 65 -9.12 -4.76 4.71
C GLU A 65 -7.95 -5.56 5.30
N ASP A 66 -6.85 -4.88 5.62
CA ASP A 66 -5.72 -5.52 6.25
C ASP A 66 -6.07 -5.96 7.68
N PRO A 67 -5.61 -7.13 8.14
CA PRO A 67 -5.90 -7.60 9.49
C PRO A 67 -5.17 -6.74 10.54
N CYS A 68 -5.94 -6.08 11.39
CA CYS A 68 -5.41 -5.41 12.58
C CYS A 68 -5.24 -6.40 13.74
N ARG A 69 -4.15 -6.25 14.49
CA ARG A 69 -3.95 -6.94 15.78
C ARG A 69 -3.67 -5.90 16.86
N PRO A 70 -4.26 -6.06 18.07
CA PRO A 70 -3.95 -5.18 19.18
C PRO A 70 -2.47 -5.32 19.55
N GLN A 71 -1.82 -4.19 19.82
CA GLN A 71 -0.41 -4.14 20.21
C GLN A 71 -0.30 -3.74 21.68
N SER A 72 0.72 -4.23 22.38
CA SER A 72 1.04 -3.77 23.74
C SER A 72 1.53 -2.33 23.72
N GLY A 73 1.42 -1.63 24.85
CA GLY A 73 1.95 -0.27 25.01
C GLY A 73 3.45 -0.19 24.72
N SER A 74 4.24 -1.17 25.18
CA SER A 74 5.68 -1.22 24.90
C SER A 74 6.01 -1.39 23.41
N ALA A 75 5.26 -2.25 22.71
CA ALA A 75 5.43 -2.43 21.27
C ALA A 75 5.01 -1.19 20.47
N LEU A 76 3.99 -0.46 20.95
CA LEU A 76 3.58 0.82 20.37
C LEU A 76 4.67 1.90 20.54
N CYS A 77 5.28 1.99 21.71
CA CYS A 77 6.35 2.95 21.96
C CYS A 77 7.62 2.66 21.15
N ALA A 78 7.98 1.38 20.99
CA ALA A 78 9.06 0.97 20.09
C ALA A 78 8.76 1.38 18.64
N PHE A 79 7.52 1.17 18.17
CA PHE A 79 7.11 1.60 16.84
C PHE A 79 7.23 3.12 16.65
N TYR A 80 6.81 3.93 17.62
CA TYR A 80 6.96 5.39 17.52
C TYR A 80 8.43 5.82 17.50
N ALA A 81 9.28 5.20 18.33
CA ALA A 81 10.71 5.48 18.34
C ALA A 81 11.35 5.19 16.97
N GLU A 82 11.08 4.03 16.38
CA GLU A 82 11.57 3.67 15.04
C GLU A 82 11.13 4.68 13.97
N ARG A 83 9.88 5.17 14.04
CA ARG A 83 9.36 6.18 13.11
C ARG A 83 10.03 7.53 13.28
N ILE A 84 10.19 7.99 14.52
CA ILE A 84 10.90 9.23 14.83
C ILE A 84 12.33 9.16 14.31
N ASP A 85 13.06 8.07 14.58
CA ASP A 85 14.45 7.89 14.14
C ASP A 85 14.58 7.91 12.61
N ALA A 86 13.62 7.29 11.90
CA ALA A 86 13.58 7.29 10.46
C ALA A 86 13.36 8.70 9.88
N VAL A 87 12.43 9.47 10.45
CA VAL A 87 12.15 10.85 10.02
C VAL A 87 13.32 11.79 10.38
N GLN A 88 13.91 11.64 11.56
CA GLN A 88 15.13 12.38 11.92
C GLN A 88 16.29 12.07 10.97
N ARG A 89 16.46 10.82 10.57
CA ARG A 89 17.47 10.44 9.57
C ARG A 89 17.20 11.11 8.22
N ARG A 90 15.96 11.11 7.76
CA ARG A 90 15.55 11.83 6.54
C ARG A 90 15.84 13.32 6.66
N LEU A 91 15.51 13.93 7.80
CA LEU A 91 15.75 15.35 8.05
C LEU A 91 17.24 15.71 7.98
N ARG A 92 18.13 14.85 8.51
CA ARG A 92 19.58 15.05 8.43
C ARG A 92 20.12 15.05 6.99
N LEU A 93 19.43 14.37 6.08
CA LEU A 93 19.81 14.22 4.67
C LEU A 93 19.01 15.13 3.74
N ALA A 94 18.05 15.88 4.27
CA ALA A 94 17.11 16.66 3.48
C ALA A 94 17.74 17.91 2.88
N PHE A 95 17.29 18.27 1.68
CA PHE A 95 17.58 19.57 1.10
C PHE A 95 16.81 20.69 1.84
N SER A 96 17.24 21.94 1.66
CA SER A 96 16.71 23.09 2.41
C SER A 96 15.22 23.35 2.16
N ASP A 97 14.73 23.01 0.98
CA ASP A 97 13.34 23.12 0.54
C ASP A 97 12.45 22.00 1.12
N GLU A 98 12.98 20.79 1.30
CA GLU A 98 12.23 19.66 1.90
C GLU A 98 12.24 19.67 3.44
N ALA A 99 13.28 20.23 4.05
CA ALA A 99 13.49 20.24 5.50
C ALA A 99 12.31 20.83 6.33
N PRO A 100 11.58 21.87 5.90
CA PRO A 100 10.41 22.37 6.63
C PRO A 100 9.28 21.32 6.72
N ALA A 101 8.98 20.63 5.62
CA ALA A 101 7.93 19.61 5.59
C ALA A 101 8.30 18.41 6.46
N ILE A 102 9.56 17.97 6.41
CA ILE A 102 10.05 16.85 7.22
C ILE A 102 10.10 17.20 8.71
N ARG A 103 10.40 18.46 9.07
CA ARG A 103 10.30 18.93 10.47
C ARG A 103 8.86 18.88 10.99
N ALA A 104 7.89 19.32 10.19
CA ALA A 104 6.48 19.22 10.57
C ALA A 104 6.05 17.75 10.76
N GLU A 105 6.53 16.84 9.91
CA GLU A 105 6.32 15.39 10.06
C GLU A 105 6.92 14.87 11.38
N LEU A 106 8.14 15.30 11.71
CA LEU A 106 8.83 14.89 12.95
C LEU A 106 8.07 15.35 14.21
N GLU A 107 7.62 16.61 14.25
CA GLU A 107 6.83 17.13 15.37
C GLU A 107 5.51 16.38 15.54
N ALA A 108 4.82 16.04 14.44
CA ALA A 108 3.60 15.25 14.50
C ALA A 108 3.84 13.85 15.12
N TRP A 109 4.96 13.21 14.80
CA TRP A 109 5.33 11.94 15.43
C TRP A 109 5.68 12.10 16.91
N HIS A 110 6.35 13.18 17.31
CA HIS A 110 6.62 13.45 18.72
C HIS A 110 5.34 13.67 19.53
N LEU A 111 4.36 14.38 18.99
CA LEU A 111 3.06 14.58 19.63
C LEU A 111 2.31 13.25 19.83
N ARG A 112 2.33 12.36 18.82
CA ARG A 112 1.73 11.02 18.94
C ARG A 112 2.45 10.13 19.96
N ALA A 113 3.76 10.29 20.09
CA ALA A 113 4.60 9.54 21.03
C ALA A 113 4.58 10.10 22.46
N ALA A 114 3.84 11.19 22.73
CA ALA A 114 3.79 11.81 24.05
C ALA A 114 3.47 10.82 25.20
N PRO A 115 2.55 9.84 25.05
CA PRO A 115 2.25 8.87 26.12
C PRO A 115 3.39 7.88 26.44
N CYS A 116 4.47 7.86 25.65
CA CYS A 116 5.59 6.94 25.82
C CYS A 116 6.76 7.54 26.63
N ARG A 117 6.61 8.77 27.14
CA ARG A 117 7.68 9.50 27.83
C ARG A 117 7.57 9.43 29.37
N ASP A 118 6.54 8.77 29.88
CA ASP A 118 6.32 8.45 31.30
C ASP A 118 6.79 7.03 31.63
#